data_AF-A0A2V6ZL70-F1
#
_entry.id   AF-A0A2V6ZL70-F1
#
_cell.length_a   1.000
_cell.length_b   1.000
_cell.length_c   1.000
_cell.angle_alpha   90.00
_cell.angle_beta   90.00
_cell.angle_gamma   90.00
#
_symmetry.space_group_name_H-M   'P 1'
#
loop_
_entity.id
_entity.type
_entity.pdbx_description
1 polymer ?
#
loop_
_entity_poly.entity_id
_entity_poly.type
_entity_poly.pdbx_seq_one_letter_code
_entity_poly.pdbx_strand_id
1 'polypeptide(L)' 'VDLYSGAAYASMGIPTDQFTPIFAMSRVVGWAAHVMEQHANNRLIRPRAEYTGPTHATYVPIDRR' A
#
# COMPACT_ATOMS: atom_id res chain seq x y z
N VAL A 1 -4.57 -16.74 4.05
CA VAL A 1 -3.35 -17.03 4.83
C VAL A 1 -3.47 -16.48 6.25
N ASP A 2 -4.04 -15.28 6.41
CA ASP A 2 -3.99 -14.52 7.66
C ASP A 2 -4.80 -15.11 8.83
N LEU A 3 -5.94 -15.76 8.55
CA LEU A 3 -6.82 -16.34 9.59
C LEU A 3 -6.10 -17.38 10.46
N TYR A 4 -5.35 -18.29 9.85
CA TYR A 4 -4.66 -19.36 10.57
C TYR A 4 -3.23 -18.99 10.98
N SER A 5 -2.55 -18.10 10.24
CA SER A 5 -1.23 -17.62 10.64
C SER A 5 -1.29 -16.76 11.90
N GLY A 6 -2.32 -15.94 12.07
CA GLY A 6 -2.52 -15.17 13.31
C GLY A 6 -2.75 -16.08 14.53
N ALA A 7 -3.58 -17.12 14.38
CA ALA A 7 -3.78 -18.12 15.43
C ALA A 7 -2.49 -18.89 15.76
N ALA A 8 -1.66 -19.19 14.75
CA ALA A 8 -0.37 -19.83 14.95
C ALA A 8 0.64 -18.91 15.66
N TYR A 9 0.72 -17.63 15.29
CA TYR A 9 1.59 -16.68 16.01
C TYR A 9 1.15 -16.49 17.46
N ALA A 10 -0.17 -16.43 17.71
CA ALA A 10 -0.71 -16.37 19.06
C ALA A 10 -0.39 -17.64 19.87
N SER A 11 -0.47 -18.83 19.28
CA SER A 11 -0.11 -20.09 19.96
C SER A 11 1.39 -20.20 20.24
N MET A 12 2.23 -19.50 19.48
CA MET A 12 3.67 -19.34 19.74
C MET A 12 3.99 -18.24 20.77
N GLY A 13 2.98 -17.57 21.34
CA GLY A 13 3.16 -16.51 22.33
C GLY A 13 3.72 -15.20 21.75
N ILE A 14 3.65 -15.03 20.43
CA ILE A 14 4.12 -13.81 19.77
C ILE A 14 3.09 -12.70 20.00
N PRO A 15 3.50 -11.52 20.51
CA PRO A 15 2.63 -10.35 20.62
C PRO A 15 2.01 -9.94 19.28
N THR A 16 0.72 -9.56 19.28
CA THR A 16 -0.04 -9.25 18.05
C THR A 16 0.55 -8.07 17.27
N ASP A 17 1.17 -7.11 17.94
CA ASP A 17 1.87 -5.98 17.33
C ASP A 17 3.11 -6.40 16.52
N GLN A 18 3.63 -7.62 16.74
CA GLN A 18 4.75 -8.19 15.98
C GLN A 18 4.33 -8.96 14.72
N PHE A 19 3.04 -9.17 14.48
CA PHE A 19 2.58 -9.94 13.31
C PHE A 19 2.93 -9.24 11.98
N THR A 20 2.77 -7.91 11.92
CA THR A 20 3.08 -7.11 10.73
C THR A 20 4.60 -7.08 10.45
N PRO A 21 5.49 -6.88 11.45
CA PRO A 21 6.93 -7.07 11.27
C PRO A 21 7.32 -8.45 10.72
N ILE A 22 6.71 -9.54 11.21
CA ILE A 22 6.99 -10.90 10.72
C ILE A 22 6.60 -11.05 9.24
N PHE A 23 5.46 -10.51 8.86
CA PHE A 23 5.05 -10.46 7.46
C PHE A 23 6.10 -9.74 6.59
N ALA A 24 6.57 -8.57 7.02
CA ALA A 24 7.57 -7.80 6.28
C ALA A 24 8.91 -8.54 6.15
N MET A 25 9.38 -9.20 7.21
CA MET A 25 10.61 -10.02 7.17
C MET A 25 10.53 -11.13 6.12
N SER A 26 9.38 -11.79 6.00
CA SER A 26 9.19 -12.82 4.98
C SER A 26 9.07 -12.22 3.57
N ARG A 27 8.33 -11.10 3.43
CA ARG A 27 7.95 -10.57 2.12
C ARG A 27 9.02 -9.73 1.44
N VAL A 28 10.03 -9.26 2.18
CA VAL A 28 11.12 -8.43 1.65
C VAL A 28 11.86 -9.08 0.47
N VAL A 29 12.02 -10.41 0.48
CA VAL A 29 12.66 -11.14 -0.62
C VAL A 29 11.83 -11.03 -1.90
N GLY A 30 10.50 -11.17 -1.80
CA GLY A 30 9.61 -11.01 -2.95
C GLY A 30 9.55 -9.57 -3.46
N TRP A 31 9.55 -8.58 -2.56
CA TRP A 31 9.64 -7.18 -2.95
C TRP A 31 10.94 -6.87 -3.68
N ALA A 32 12.08 -7.36 -3.18
CA ALA A 32 13.37 -7.18 -3.83
C ALA A 32 13.41 -7.85 -5.21
N ALA A 33 12.87 -9.07 -5.34
CA ALA A 33 12.76 -9.77 -6.60
C ALA A 33 11.96 -8.97 -7.64
N HIS A 34 10.77 -8.46 -7.27
CA HIS A 34 9.97 -7.64 -8.17
C HIS A 34 10.63 -6.31 -8.52
N VAL A 35 11.39 -5.70 -7.61
CA VAL A 35 12.19 -4.51 -7.91
C VAL A 35 13.27 -4.84 -8.96
N MET A 36 13.96 -5.96 -8.83
CA MET A 36 14.95 -6.41 -9.82
C MET A 36 14.31 -6.71 -11.18
N GLU A 37 13.16 -7.38 -11.21
CA GLU A 37 12.39 -7.64 -12.44
C GLU A 37 11.95 -6.32 -13.11
N GLN A 38 11.47 -5.36 -12.33
CA GLN A 38 11.10 -4.04 -12.81
C GLN A 38 12.33 -3.32 -13.38
N HIS A 39 13.49 -3.37 -12.73
CA HIS A 39 14.71 -2.77 -13.27
C HIS A 39 15.18 -3.41 -14.58
N ALA A 40 14.96 -4.72 -14.76
CA ALA A 40 15.30 -5.42 -16.00
C ALA A 40 14.39 -5.04 -17.19
N ASN A 41 13.12 -4.70 -16.95
CA ASN A 41 12.16 -4.26 -17.97
C ASN A 41 11.33 -3.05 -17.49
N ASN A 42 12.00 -1.91 -17.36
CA ASN A 42 11.52 -0.76 -16.59
C ASN A 42 10.39 0.05 -17.24
N ARG A 43 9.16 -0.43 -17.11
CA ARG A 43 7.95 0.24 -17.59
C ARG A 43 7.11 0.73 -16.41
N LEU A 44 6.98 2.05 -16.28
CA LEU A 44 6.19 2.67 -15.22
C LEU A 44 4.67 2.56 -15.52
N ILE A 45 3.89 2.18 -14.51
CA ILE A 45 2.43 2.28 -14.57
C ILE A 45 2.03 3.76 -14.53
N ARG A 46 1.26 4.22 -15.51
CA ARG A 46 0.72 5.59 -15.59
C ARG A 46 -0.81 5.55 -15.47
N PRO A 47 -1.36 5.48 -14.25
CA PRO A 47 -2.80 5.43 -14.05
C PRO A 47 -3.43 6.75 -14.52
N ARG A 48 -4.63 6.66 -15.08
CA ARG A 48 -5.47 7.82 -15.40
C ARG A 48 -6.64 7.85 -14.44
N ALA A 49 -7.05 9.05 -14.05
CA ALA A 49 -8.26 9.27 -13.29
C ALA A 49 -9.34 9.84 -14.22
N GLU A 50 -10.59 9.48 -13.94
CA GLU A 50 -11.75 10.15 -14.49
C GLU A 50 -12.11 11.33 -13.57
N TYR A 51 -12.18 12.53 -14.14
CA TYR A 51 -12.55 13.71 -13.37
C TYR A 51 -14.08 13.84 -13.30
N THR A 52 -14.63 13.71 -12.08
CA THR A 52 -16.07 13.83 -11.80
C THR A 52 -16.41 15.05 -10.95
N GLY A 53 -15.44 15.95 -10.72
CA GLY A 53 -15.64 17.18 -9.96
C GLY A 53 -16.31 18.30 -10.79
N PRO A 54 -16.75 19.38 -10.12
CA PRO A 54 -17.25 20.56 -10.80
C PRO A 54 -16.12 21.31 -11.53
N THR A 55 -16.27 21.52 -12.84
CA THR A 55 -15.36 22.35 -13.62
C THR A 55 -15.69 23.83 -13.46
N HIS A 56 -14.71 24.70 -13.71
CA HIS A 56 -14.90 26.16 -13.78
C HIS A 56 -15.47 26.82 -12.52
N ALA A 57 -15.13 26.32 -11.32
CA ALA A 57 -15.47 27.01 -10.08
C ALA A 57 -14.90 28.44 -10.10
N THR A 58 -15.78 29.43 -9.92
CA THR A 58 -15.36 30.82 -9.78
C THR A 58 -14.86 31.03 -8.37
N TYR A 59 -13.68 31.62 -8.24
CA TYR A 59 -13.11 31.93 -6.93
C TYR A 59 -13.99 32.93 -6.17
N VAL A 60 -14.32 32.62 -4.91
CA VAL A 60 -15.03 33.51 -4.00
C VAL A 60 -14.03 34.10 -2.98
N PRO A 61 -13.87 35.44 -2.95
CA PRO A 61 -13.04 36.13 -1.95
C PRO A 61 -13.42 35.73 -0.52
N ILE A 62 -12.43 35.69 0.38
CA ILE A 62 -12.61 35.16 1.73
C ILE A 62 -13.67 35.89 2.54
N ASP A 63 -13.84 37.18 2.30
CA ASP A 63 -14.86 38.06 2.89
C ASP A 63 -16.28 37.79 2.37
N ARG A 64 -16.44 36.96 1.33
CA ARG A 64 -17.71 36.66 0.64
C ARG A 64 -18.07 35.17 0.58
N ARG A 65 -17.37 34.32 1.35
CA ARG A 65 -17.63 32.89 1.44
C ARG A 65 -18.82 32.58 2.34
#